data_AF-A0A953QH39-F1
#
_entry.id   AF-A0A953QH39-F1
#
_cell.length_a   1.000
_cell.length_b   1.000
_cell.length_c   1.000
_cell.angle_alpha   90.00
_cell.angle_beta   90.00
_cell.angle_gamma   90.00
#
_symmetry.space_group_name_H-M   'P 1'
#
loop_
_entity.id
_entity.type
_entity.pdbx_description
1 polymer ?
#
loop_
_entity_poly.entity_id
_entity_poly.type
_entity_poly.pdbx_seq_one_letter_code
_entity_poly.pdbx_strand_id
1 'polypeptide(L)'
;MNAHQMICHLDDSFQLALGAREAGSVSNLFKRTVMKWGALYVPMPWPKGTPTMPEMEQGVGGTRPVEFDADRARLLRTIARFCEPGLSFASIEHPFFGPMTKSQWMRWGFLHTDHHLRQFGI
;
A
#
# COMPACT_ATOMS: atom_id res chain seq x y z
N MET A 1 14.43 0.16 -2.70
CA MET A 1 14.19 0.01 -1.25
C MET A 1 15.01 -1.16 -0.71
N ASN A 2 15.55 -1.05 0.51
CA ASN A 2 16.02 -2.18 1.33
C ASN A 2 14.88 -2.72 2.24
N ALA A 3 15.14 -3.76 3.03
CA ALA A 3 14.13 -4.39 3.87
C ALA A 3 13.52 -3.44 4.93
N HIS A 4 14.32 -2.58 5.55
CA HIS A 4 13.82 -1.61 6.54
C HIS A 4 12.96 -0.53 5.86
N GLN A 5 13.38 -0.05 4.68
CA GLN A 5 12.58 0.86 3.86
C GLN A 5 11.26 0.23 3.42
N MET A 6 11.24 -1.08 3.12
CA MET A 6 10.02 -1.81 2.78
C MET A 6 9.00 -1.82 3.93
N ILE A 7 9.46 -1.98 5.18
CA ILE A 7 8.59 -1.90 6.36
C ILE A 7 7.94 -0.51 6.45
N CYS A 8 8.73 0.56 6.29
CA CYS A 8 8.19 1.92 6.27
C CYS A 8 7.24 2.16 5.09
N HIS A 9 7.55 1.62 3.91
CA HIS A 9 6.71 1.73 2.72
C HIS A 9 5.34 1.07 2.88
N LEU A 10 5.30 -0.14 3.45
CA LEU A 10 4.05 -0.82 3.76
C LEU A 10 3.23 0.00 4.76
N ASP A 11 3.87 0.49 5.83
CA ASP A 11 3.18 1.27 6.86
C ASP A 11 2.56 2.52 6.26
N ASP A 12 3.36 3.28 5.50
CA ASP A 12 2.94 4.45 4.74
C ASP A 12 1.73 4.17 3.82
N SER A 13 1.73 3.03 3.15
CA SER A 13 0.66 2.63 2.22
C SER A 13 -0.63 2.26 2.96
N PHE A 14 -0.52 1.59 4.11
CA PHE A 14 -1.69 1.33 4.96
C PHE A 14 -2.21 2.60 5.65
N GLN A 15 -1.33 3.52 6.04
CA GLN A 15 -1.73 4.84 6.57
C GLN A 15 -2.52 5.65 5.53
N LEU A 16 -2.16 5.54 4.24
CA LEU A 16 -2.96 6.11 3.15
C LEU A 16 -4.36 5.51 3.11
N ALA A 17 -4.47 4.19 3.18
CA ALA A 17 -5.78 3.53 3.19
C ALA A 17 -6.63 3.92 4.42
N LEU A 18 -5.98 4.29 5.53
CA LEU A 18 -6.61 4.78 6.76
C LEU A 18 -6.90 6.29 6.75
N GLY A 19 -6.54 7.02 5.69
CA GLY A 19 -6.69 8.47 5.60
C GLY A 19 -5.75 9.26 6.53
N ALA A 20 -4.76 8.61 7.13
CA ALA A 20 -3.72 9.27 7.94
C ALA A 20 -2.58 9.84 7.06
N ARG A 21 -2.61 9.50 5.76
CA ARG A 21 -1.66 9.99 4.76
C ARG A 21 -2.34 10.21 3.43
N GLU A 22 -1.85 11.17 2.67
CA GLU A 22 -2.40 11.52 1.36
C GLU A 22 -1.31 11.42 0.29
N ALA A 23 -1.74 11.23 -0.96
CA ALA A 23 -0.88 11.27 -2.13
C ALA A 23 -1.66 11.87 -3.30
N GLY A 24 -0.97 12.57 -4.20
CA GLY A 24 -1.58 13.10 -5.41
C GLY A 24 -2.21 12.00 -6.26
N SER A 25 -3.45 12.20 -6.70
CA SER A 25 -4.10 11.22 -7.58
C SER A 25 -3.49 11.25 -8.98
N VAL A 26 -3.04 10.09 -9.45
CA VAL A 26 -2.62 9.85 -10.84
C VAL A 26 -3.60 8.92 -11.56
N SER A 27 -4.75 8.64 -10.95
CA SER A 27 -5.76 7.71 -11.43
C SER A 27 -6.49 8.26 -12.65
N ASN A 28 -6.72 7.41 -13.65
CA ASN A 28 -7.54 7.71 -14.81
C ASN A 28 -8.48 6.52 -15.09
N LEU A 29 -9.34 6.63 -16.11
CA LEU A 29 -10.34 5.59 -16.40
C LEU A 29 -9.68 4.22 -16.65
N PHE A 30 -8.58 4.18 -17.38
CA PHE A 30 -7.85 2.94 -17.67
C PHE A 30 -7.23 2.33 -16.41
N LYS A 31 -6.59 3.14 -15.54
CA LYS A 31 -5.99 2.67 -14.29
C LYS A 31 -7.03 2.13 -13.30
N ARG A 32 -8.14 2.86 -13.12
CA ARG A 32 -9.21 2.49 -12.17
C ARG A 32 -10.09 1.34 -12.63
N THR A 33 -9.99 0.92 -13.90
CA THR A 33 -10.74 -0.21 -14.46
C THR A 33 -9.82 -1.38 -14.80
N VAL A 34 -9.11 -1.31 -15.93
CA VAL A 34 -8.30 -2.40 -16.49
C VAL A 34 -7.11 -2.73 -15.59
N MET A 35 -6.30 -1.75 -15.20
CA MET A 35 -5.11 -2.02 -14.38
C MET A 35 -5.49 -2.47 -12.97
N LYS A 36 -6.52 -1.87 -12.36
CA LYS A 36 -7.05 -2.30 -11.06
C LYS A 36 -7.53 -3.75 -11.11
N TRP A 37 -8.32 -4.11 -12.11
CA TRP A 37 -8.79 -5.48 -12.28
C TRP A 37 -7.62 -6.45 -12.47
N GLY A 38 -6.65 -6.09 -13.33
CA GLY A 38 -5.44 -6.88 -13.57
C GLY A 38 -4.64 -7.11 -12.30
N ALA A 39 -4.29 -6.03 -11.60
CA ALA A 39 -3.49 -6.08 -10.37
C ALA A 39 -4.17 -6.89 -9.26
N LEU A 40 -5.50 -6.79 -9.12
CA LEU A 40 -6.20 -7.51 -8.07
C LEU A 40 -6.48 -8.97 -8.45
N TYR A 41 -6.90 -9.27 -9.68
CA TYR A 41 -7.54 -10.56 -9.98
C TYR A 41 -6.76 -11.48 -10.91
N VAL A 42 -5.79 -10.96 -11.66
CA VAL A 42 -4.93 -11.83 -12.47
C VAL A 42 -3.94 -12.54 -11.54
N PRO A 43 -3.81 -13.87 -11.61
CA PRO A 43 -2.95 -14.65 -10.71
C PRO A 43 -1.48 -14.59 -11.14
N MET A 44 -0.94 -13.38 -11.32
CA MET A 44 0.45 -13.13 -11.67
C MET A 44 1.12 -12.26 -10.61
N PRO A 45 2.41 -12.51 -10.28
CA PRO A 45 3.16 -11.63 -9.40
C PRO A 45 3.20 -10.19 -9.93
N TRP A 46 3.06 -9.21 -9.04
CA TRP A 46 3.24 -7.82 -9.43
C TRP A 46 4.69 -7.58 -9.88
N PRO A 47 4.91 -6.80 -10.95
CA PRO A 47 6.24 -6.58 -11.50
C PRO A 47 7.13 -5.80 -10.53
N LYS A 48 8.38 -6.26 -10.40
CA LYS A 48 9.41 -5.57 -9.63
C LYS A 48 9.74 -4.22 -10.27
N GLY A 49 10.05 -3.22 -9.46
CA GLY A 49 10.47 -1.89 -9.93
C GLY A 49 9.34 -1.01 -10.45
N THR A 50 8.08 -1.34 -10.16
CA THR A 50 6.96 -0.44 -10.42
C THR A 50 7.15 0.85 -9.61
N PRO A 51 7.09 2.04 -10.24
CA PRO A 51 7.21 3.30 -9.51
C PRO A 51 6.14 3.42 -8.43
N THR A 52 6.56 3.80 -7.23
CA THR A 52 5.65 4.17 -6.14
C THR A 52 5.23 5.63 -6.27
N MET A 53 4.20 6.05 -5.53
CA MET A 53 3.92 7.46 -5.33
C MET A 53 5.09 8.12 -4.58
N PRO A 54 5.55 9.33 -4.96
CA PRO A 54 6.65 10.03 -4.28
C PRO A 54 6.43 10.18 -2.77
N GLU A 55 5.18 10.39 -2.36
CA GLU A 55 4.75 10.50 -0.97
C GLU A 55 5.02 9.22 -0.17
N MET A 56 5.08 8.05 -0.83
CA MET A 56 5.34 6.75 -0.23
C MET A 56 6.76 6.23 -0.51
N GLU A 57 7.62 7.06 -1.12
CA GLU A 57 8.99 6.71 -1.48
C GLU A 57 9.99 7.16 -0.41
N GLN A 58 10.65 6.21 0.25
CA GLN A 58 11.61 6.47 1.33
C GLN A 58 12.78 7.32 0.83
N GLY A 59 12.94 8.51 1.42
CA GLY A 59 13.97 9.47 1.05
C GLY A 59 13.48 10.61 0.16
N VAL A 60 12.30 10.49 -0.44
CA VAL A 60 11.63 11.56 -1.21
C VAL A 60 10.51 12.17 -0.35
N GLY A 61 9.35 11.52 -0.29
CA GLY A 61 8.24 11.90 0.58
C GLY A 61 7.89 10.87 1.65
N GLY A 62 8.34 9.62 1.50
CA GLY A 62 8.07 8.49 2.39
C GLY A 62 8.74 8.62 3.77
N THR A 63 8.16 7.94 4.77
CA THR A 63 8.69 7.89 6.14
C THR A 63 10.08 7.28 6.13
N ARG A 64 11.08 8.01 6.62
CA ARG A 64 12.46 7.52 6.68
C ARG A 64 12.58 6.44 7.75
N PRO A 65 13.33 5.35 7.50
CA PRO A 65 13.62 4.34 8.51
C PRO A 65 14.39 4.94 9.68
N VAL A 66 14.04 4.57 10.91
CA VAL A 66 14.73 5.03 12.13
C VAL A 66 15.27 3.84 12.91
N GLU A 67 14.38 3.05 13.52
CA GLU A 67 14.73 1.88 14.32
C GLU A 67 13.86 0.70 13.88
N PHE A 68 14.50 -0.40 13.47
CA PHE A 68 13.83 -1.50 12.76
C PHE A 68 12.65 -2.08 13.55
N ASP A 69 12.86 -2.42 14.81
CA ASP A 69 11.83 -3.03 15.66
C ASP A 69 10.68 -2.06 15.95
N ALA A 70 10.97 -0.77 16.11
CA ALA A 70 9.97 0.25 16.34
C ALA A 70 9.11 0.49 15.08
N ASP A 71 9.74 0.58 13.91
CA ASP A 71 9.06 0.71 12.62
C ASP A 71 8.23 -0.52 12.29
N ARG A 72 8.76 -1.72 12.55
CA ARG A 72 8.01 -2.98 12.41
C ARG A 72 6.82 -3.04 13.34
N ALA A 73 6.98 -2.67 14.60
CA ALA A 73 5.86 -2.62 15.55
C ALA A 73 4.79 -1.60 15.13
N ARG A 74 5.19 -0.47 14.53
CA ARG A 74 4.26 0.52 13.97
C ARG A 74 3.47 -0.08 12.82
N LEU A 75 4.13 -0.69 11.83
CA LEU A 75 3.47 -1.37 10.72
C LEU A 75 2.42 -2.38 11.20
N LEU A 76 2.77 -3.23 12.17
CA LEU A 76 1.85 -4.24 12.69
C LEU A 76 0.60 -3.63 13.34
N ARG A 77 0.73 -2.50 14.06
CA ARG A 77 -0.42 -1.76 14.61
C ARG A 77 -1.27 -1.16 13.51
N THR A 78 -0.65 -0.59 12.48
CA THR A 78 -1.37 -0.01 11.32
C THR A 78 -2.15 -1.08 10.57
N ILE A 79 -1.55 -2.25 10.32
CA ILE A 79 -2.24 -3.40 9.71
C ILE A 79 -3.40 -3.88 10.58
N ALA A 80 -3.19 -3.98 11.90
CA ALA A 80 -4.26 -4.40 12.81
C ALA A 80 -5.48 -3.46 12.72
N ARG A 81 -5.25 -2.13 12.69
CA ARG A 81 -6.29 -1.13 12.49
C ARG A 81 -6.95 -1.24 11.11
N PHE A 82 -6.16 -1.43 10.06
CA PHE A 82 -6.66 -1.65 8.69
C PHE A 82 -7.62 -2.84 8.59
N CYS A 83 -7.40 -3.88 9.40
CA CYS A 83 -8.23 -5.09 9.43
C CYS A 83 -9.46 -5.00 10.35
N GLU A 84 -9.72 -3.87 11.02
CA GLU A 84 -10.85 -3.75 11.94
C GLU A 84 -12.22 -3.93 11.21
N PRO A 85 -13.14 -4.76 11.74
CA PRO A 85 -14.43 -5.04 11.10
C PRO A 85 -15.28 -3.79 10.81
N GLY A 86 -15.21 -2.78 11.69
CA GLY A 86 -15.95 -1.52 11.56
C GLY A 86 -15.29 -0.46 10.68
N LEU A 87 -14.07 -0.70 10.18
CA LEU A 87 -13.36 0.29 9.38
C LEU A 87 -14.07 0.51 8.04
N SER A 88 -14.27 1.79 7.71
CA SER A 88 -14.83 2.27 6.45
C SER A 88 -13.75 2.98 5.63
N PHE A 89 -13.77 2.72 4.32
CA PHE A 89 -12.88 3.35 3.34
C PHE A 89 -13.63 4.33 2.43
N ALA A 90 -14.88 4.67 2.75
CA ALA A 90 -15.81 5.34 1.83
C ALA A 90 -15.33 6.72 1.35
N SER A 91 -14.51 7.41 2.14
CA SER A 91 -13.96 8.73 1.81
C SER A 91 -12.53 8.68 1.27
N ILE A 92 -11.96 7.48 1.05
CA ILE A 92 -10.57 7.30 0.65
C ILE A 92 -10.50 6.77 -0.78
N GLU A 93 -9.84 7.52 -1.66
CA GLU A 93 -9.50 7.06 -3.00
C GLU A 93 -8.04 6.62 -3.07
N HIS A 94 -7.80 5.46 -3.66
CA HIS A 94 -6.43 5.03 -3.92
C HIS A 94 -5.81 5.91 -5.03
N PRO A 95 -4.60 6.46 -4.87
CA PRO A 95 -4.02 7.44 -5.80
C PRO A 95 -3.85 6.89 -7.23
N PHE A 96 -3.54 5.60 -7.37
CA PHE A 96 -3.48 4.91 -8.67
C PHE A 96 -4.80 4.26 -9.13
N PHE A 97 -5.52 3.57 -8.22
CA PHE A 97 -6.69 2.76 -8.55
C PHE A 97 -8.04 3.47 -8.42
N GLY A 98 -8.06 4.70 -7.91
CA GLY A 98 -9.28 5.47 -7.64
C GLY A 98 -10.15 4.82 -6.56
N PRO A 99 -11.49 4.95 -6.67
CA PRO A 99 -12.42 4.35 -5.73
C PRO A 99 -12.26 2.83 -5.62
N MET A 100 -12.23 2.34 -4.40
CA MET A 100 -12.12 0.92 -4.07
C MET A 100 -13.12 0.53 -2.99
N THR A 101 -13.78 -0.60 -3.20
CA THR A 101 -14.63 -1.24 -2.18
C THR A 101 -13.78 -1.80 -1.05
N LYS A 102 -14.39 -2.08 0.11
CA LYS A 102 -13.71 -2.71 1.25
C LYS A 102 -13.00 -4.02 0.84
N SER A 103 -13.64 -4.87 0.04
CA SER A 103 -13.04 -6.13 -0.41
C SER A 103 -11.84 -5.92 -1.34
N GLN A 104 -11.90 -4.91 -2.21
CA GLN A 104 -10.77 -4.53 -3.05
C GLN A 104 -9.60 -3.99 -2.22
N TRP A 105 -9.86 -3.18 -1.19
CA TRP A 105 -8.84 -2.73 -0.25
C TRP A 105 -8.20 -3.90 0.50
N MET A 106 -9.00 -4.80 1.07
CA MET A 106 -8.48 -5.99 1.76
C MET A 106 -7.60 -6.86 0.84
N ARG A 107 -8.06 -7.07 -0.39
CA ARG A 107 -7.31 -7.84 -1.39
C ARG A 107 -6.01 -7.14 -1.80
N TRP A 108 -6.06 -5.83 -2.02
CA TRP A 108 -4.88 -5.02 -2.30
C TRP A 108 -3.87 -5.08 -1.16
N GLY A 109 -4.31 -4.92 0.10
CA GLY A 109 -3.42 -4.96 1.26
C GLY A 109 -2.69 -6.29 1.38
N PHE A 110 -3.39 -7.40 1.13
CA PHE A 110 -2.77 -8.73 1.06
C PHE A 110 -1.73 -8.82 -0.07
N LEU A 111 -2.13 -8.49 -1.30
CA LEU A 111 -1.26 -8.61 -2.48
C LEU A 111 -0.04 -7.69 -2.41
N HIS A 112 -0.21 -6.48 -1.89
CA HIS A 112 0.87 -5.50 -1.71
C HIS A 112 1.89 -5.96 -0.68
N THR A 113 1.41 -6.51 0.44
CA THR A 113 2.26 -7.11 1.48
C THR A 113 3.01 -8.33 0.93
N ASP A 114 2.30 -9.28 0.32
CA ASP A 114 2.89 -10.50 -0.27
C ASP A 114 3.93 -10.17 -1.35
N HIS A 115 3.64 -9.22 -2.24
CA HIS A 115 4.58 -8.74 -3.25
C HIS A 115 5.91 -8.29 -2.64
N HIS A 116 5.84 -7.45 -1.60
CA HIS A 116 7.04 -6.93 -0.96
C HIS A 116 7.79 -7.97 -0.14
N LEU A 117 7.11 -8.84 0.61
CA LEU A 117 7.78 -9.94 1.31
C LEU A 117 8.57 -10.84 0.33
N ARG A 118 7.94 -11.25 -0.78
CA ARG A 118 8.59 -12.02 -1.84
C ARG A 118 9.72 -11.27 -2.55
N GLN A 119 9.59 -9.95 -2.74
CA GLN A 119 10.63 -9.13 -3.34
C GLN A 119 11.95 -9.21 -2.54
N PHE A 120 11.85 -9.30 -1.21
CA PHE A 120 12.99 -9.40 -0.29
C PHE A 120 13.31 -10.84 0.17
N GLY A 121 12.56 -11.84 -0.31
CA GLY A 121 12.81 -13.25 0.01
C GLY A 121 12.45 -13.64 1.45
N ILE A 122 11.45 -12.97 2.03
CA ILE A 122 10.91 -13.22 3.38
C ILE A 122 9.59 -13.98 3.27
#